data_AF-A0A1G2M5E7-F1
#
_entry.id   AF-A0A1G2M5E7-F1
#
_cell.length_a   1.000
_cell.length_b   1.000
_cell.length_c   1.000
_cell.angle_alpha   90.00
_cell.angle_beta   90.00
_cell.angle_gamma   90.00
#
_symmetry.space_group_name_H-M   'P 1'
#
loop_
_entity.id
_entity.type
_entity.pdbx_description
1 polymer ?
#
loop_
_entity_poly.entity_id
_entity_poly.type
_entity_poly.pdbx_seq_one_letter_code
_entity_poly.pdbx_strand_id
1 'polypeptide(L)'
;MTKEYPAWIDEFAVAMHQALSNMIPSRWSSLDGLKTIATLNGVFLLRIAELIQTHERIGTPIEKLWKLFAHPSSLRSAFLYLIWEYRHLPDKSEFSSVAKKTFDFMDKVLDYGMQEDKWVLNSNKIHSQKEIEEILAITPWVTATPELTRSAGQLYVATASIGFALYRDFFPQEAHEIFGSYDVSEKFGTGAKLVIKYHPKLRPVEFWPEVKDFPYSSIRIYQVFHNVNFRCEFIGMHSIYDGPVVPNTMAIAVEVDGKFLTSEEIKKTTDIIAHFATEYSHLYEKLSISEMKKKFMEWECYQFVELFKAAGMDWRPTEEMIQILEQADIGVGFGIESLPPFEEFIQSEEWEVVWLKRLYQES
;
A
#
# COMPACT_ATOMS: atom_id res chain seq x y z
N MET A 1 32.88 12.10 7.07
CA MET A 1 31.90 11.58 8.06
C MET A 1 31.53 10.18 7.61
N THR A 2 31.89 9.18 8.38
CA THR A 2 31.46 7.79 8.16
C THR A 2 29.93 7.74 8.31
N LYS A 3 29.23 7.04 7.42
CA LYS A 3 27.77 6.85 7.54
C LYS A 3 27.50 6.05 8.83
N GLU A 4 26.98 6.70 9.86
CA GLU A 4 26.57 6.09 11.13
C GLU A 4 25.05 5.84 11.15
N TYR A 5 24.51 5.20 10.11
CA TYR A 5 23.10 4.76 10.09
C TYR A 5 22.91 3.60 9.09
N PRO A 6 21.85 2.77 9.22
CA PRO A 6 21.60 1.64 8.33
C PRO A 6 21.45 2.02 6.84
N ALA A 7 22.06 1.23 5.94
CA ALA A 7 22.04 1.49 4.49
C ALA A 7 20.62 1.54 3.89
N TRP A 8 19.69 0.77 4.46
CA TRP A 8 18.30 0.71 4.00
C TRP A 8 17.58 2.06 4.09
N ILE A 9 18.04 2.99 4.95
CA ILE A 9 17.46 4.34 5.05
C ILE A 9 17.68 5.13 3.75
N ASP A 10 18.84 4.96 3.10
CA ASP A 10 19.09 5.61 1.82
C ASP A 10 18.29 4.94 0.69
N GLU A 11 18.10 3.61 0.75
CA GLU A 11 17.25 2.88 -0.21
C GLU A 11 15.78 3.32 -0.10
N PHE A 12 15.26 3.40 1.12
CA PHE A 12 13.94 3.96 1.43
C PHE A 12 13.80 5.39 0.86
N ALA A 13 14.78 6.26 1.14
CA ALA A 13 14.74 7.64 0.68
C ALA A 13 14.66 7.76 -0.85
N VAL A 14 15.47 6.97 -1.57
CA VAL A 14 15.46 6.96 -3.04
C VAL A 14 14.13 6.43 -3.58
N ALA A 15 13.66 5.27 -3.10
CA ALA A 15 12.44 4.65 -3.60
C ALA A 15 11.21 5.56 -3.37
N MET A 16 11.12 6.14 -2.18
CA MET A 16 10.02 7.01 -1.81
C MET A 16 10.05 8.33 -2.59
N HIS A 17 11.22 8.96 -2.75
CA HIS A 17 11.35 10.16 -3.58
C HIS A 17 10.94 9.90 -5.04
N GLN A 18 11.39 8.79 -5.64
CA GLN A 18 11.01 8.41 -6.99
C GLN A 18 9.49 8.24 -7.14
N ALA A 19 8.84 7.59 -6.18
CA ALA A 19 7.40 7.34 -6.21
C ALA A 19 6.55 8.61 -6.07
N LEU A 20 7.04 9.61 -5.33
CA LEU A 20 6.25 10.79 -5.00
C LEU A 20 6.60 12.02 -5.87
N SER A 21 7.81 12.09 -6.45
CA SER A 21 8.29 13.27 -7.20
C SER A 21 7.49 13.61 -8.46
N ASN A 22 6.81 12.63 -9.04
CA ASN A 22 5.96 12.83 -10.22
C ASN A 22 4.48 13.04 -9.85
N MET A 23 4.16 13.06 -8.55
CA MET A 23 2.82 13.33 -8.06
C MET A 23 2.60 14.82 -7.83
N ILE A 24 1.33 15.21 -7.64
CA ILE A 24 0.94 16.57 -7.25
C ILE A 24 0.29 16.48 -5.86
N PRO A 25 1.07 16.56 -4.77
CA PRO A 25 0.55 16.30 -3.43
C PRO A 25 -0.60 17.23 -3.03
N SER A 26 -0.61 18.48 -3.51
CA SER A 26 -1.70 19.44 -3.26
C SER A 26 -3.08 18.98 -3.76
N ARG A 27 -3.13 17.96 -4.62
CA ARG A 27 -4.36 17.33 -5.09
C ARG A 27 -4.71 16.04 -4.37
N TRP A 28 -3.93 15.64 -3.37
CA TRP A 28 -4.20 14.45 -2.56
C TRP A 28 -5.31 14.76 -1.56
N SER A 29 -6.39 13.97 -1.63
CA SER A 29 -7.49 13.95 -0.66
C SER A 29 -8.19 15.31 -0.43
N SER A 30 -9.35 15.23 0.21
CA SER A 30 -10.09 16.41 0.70
C SER A 30 -9.64 16.86 2.09
N LEU A 31 -8.81 16.09 2.79
CA LEU A 31 -8.20 16.47 4.07
C LEU A 31 -6.68 16.58 3.90
N ASP A 32 -6.07 17.51 4.63
CA ASP A 32 -4.61 17.54 4.78
C ASP A 32 -4.15 16.32 5.62
N GLY A 33 -3.80 15.23 4.93
CA GLY A 33 -3.37 13.99 5.56
C GLY A 33 -2.08 14.12 6.38
N LEU A 34 -1.13 14.94 5.93
CA LEU A 34 0.12 15.16 6.67
C LEU A 34 -0.14 15.93 7.95
N LYS A 35 -0.95 16.99 7.89
CA LYS A 35 -1.36 17.74 9.09
C LYS A 35 -2.17 16.86 10.05
N THR A 36 -3.01 15.98 9.51
CA THR A 36 -3.77 15.01 10.31
C THR A 36 -2.83 14.10 11.10
N ILE A 37 -1.85 13.47 10.43
CA ILE A 37 -0.84 12.60 11.06
C ILE A 37 0.03 13.39 12.04
N ALA A 38 0.49 14.58 11.66
CA ALA A 38 1.34 15.44 12.50
C ALA A 38 0.67 15.86 13.81
N THR A 39 -0.67 15.96 13.82
CA THR A 39 -1.40 16.40 15.02
C THR A 39 -1.53 15.30 16.08
N LEU A 40 -1.28 14.03 15.73
CA LEU A 40 -1.41 12.89 16.66
C LEU A 40 -0.39 12.90 17.80
N ASN A 41 0.68 13.70 17.69
CA ASN A 41 1.68 13.89 18.74
C ASN A 41 2.26 12.57 19.31
N GLY A 42 2.39 11.53 18.49
CA GLY A 42 3.00 10.25 18.87
C GLY A 42 2.05 9.24 19.48
N VAL A 43 0.77 9.59 19.68
CA VAL A 43 -0.23 8.70 20.27
C VAL A 43 -0.43 7.47 19.40
N PHE A 44 -0.38 7.60 18.07
CA PHE A 44 -0.52 6.45 17.19
C PHE A 44 0.76 5.60 17.15
N LEU A 45 1.93 6.23 17.07
CA LEU A 45 3.22 5.55 17.22
C LEU A 45 3.32 4.71 18.51
N LEU A 46 2.89 5.25 19.65
CA LEU A 46 2.87 4.52 20.93
C LEU A 46 1.94 3.31 20.87
N ARG A 47 0.77 3.46 20.25
CA ARG A 47 -0.17 2.35 20.09
C ARG A 47 0.40 1.24 19.22
N ILE A 48 1.07 1.58 18.12
CA ILE A 48 1.74 0.58 17.28
C ILE A 48 2.88 -0.09 18.03
N ALA A 49 3.63 0.65 18.86
CA ALA A 49 4.68 0.06 19.70
C ALA A 49 4.11 -0.93 20.74
N GLU A 50 2.96 -0.62 21.34
CA GLU A 50 2.25 -1.53 22.25
C GLU A 50 1.80 -2.81 21.53
N LEU A 51 1.26 -2.66 20.31
CA LEU A 51 0.87 -3.80 19.46
C LEU A 51 2.06 -4.70 19.16
N ILE A 52 3.20 -4.12 18.78
CA ILE A 52 4.45 -4.83 18.51
C ILE A 52 4.93 -5.57 19.78
N GLN A 53 4.98 -4.88 20.92
CA GLN A 53 5.38 -5.47 22.19
C GLN A 53 4.46 -6.64 22.60
N THR A 54 3.17 -6.54 22.30
CA THR A 54 2.22 -7.61 22.55
C THR A 54 2.53 -8.84 21.70
N HIS A 55 2.83 -8.65 20.41
CA HIS A 55 3.25 -9.74 19.53
C HIS A 55 4.58 -10.38 19.93
N GLU A 56 5.54 -9.59 20.41
CA GLU A 56 6.80 -10.10 20.96
C GLU A 56 6.56 -10.96 22.20
N ARG A 57 5.70 -10.50 23.12
CA ARG A 57 5.36 -11.22 24.37
C ARG A 57 4.65 -12.54 24.11
N ILE A 58 3.76 -12.61 23.12
CA ILE A 58 3.08 -13.86 22.73
C ILE A 58 3.94 -14.72 21.80
N GLY A 59 5.09 -14.21 21.35
CA GLY A 59 6.02 -14.95 20.49
C GLY A 59 5.50 -15.19 19.07
N THR A 60 4.80 -14.23 18.47
CA THR A 60 4.31 -14.37 17.08
C THR A 60 5.49 -14.56 16.13
N PRO A 61 5.57 -15.66 15.37
CA PRO A 61 6.64 -15.86 14.39
C PRO A 61 6.60 -14.83 13.26
N ILE A 62 7.75 -14.45 12.73
CA ILE A 62 7.88 -13.46 11.65
C ILE A 62 7.09 -13.83 10.39
N GLU A 63 7.01 -15.12 10.06
CA GLU A 63 6.19 -15.63 8.95
C GLU A 63 4.71 -15.29 9.13
N LYS A 64 4.21 -15.42 10.36
CA LYS A 64 2.83 -15.09 10.67
C LYS A 64 2.62 -13.57 10.64
N LEU A 65 3.57 -12.79 11.18
CA LEU A 65 3.50 -11.33 11.15
C LEU A 65 3.40 -10.79 9.72
N TRP A 66 4.21 -11.31 8.80
CA TRP A 66 4.16 -10.95 7.38
C TRP A 66 2.77 -11.15 6.78
N LYS A 67 2.14 -12.30 7.06
CA LYS A 67 0.81 -12.67 6.55
C LYS A 67 -0.35 -11.87 7.16
N LEU A 68 -0.10 -11.09 8.22
CA LEU A 68 -1.12 -10.21 8.82
C LEU A 68 -1.20 -8.84 8.15
N PHE A 69 -0.19 -8.44 7.37
CA PHE A 69 -0.29 -7.28 6.50
C PHE A 69 -1.01 -7.67 5.20
N ALA A 70 -1.74 -6.73 4.61
CA ALA A 70 -2.47 -7.00 3.38
C ALA A 70 -1.51 -7.36 2.22
N HIS A 71 -0.38 -6.65 2.14
CA HIS A 71 0.67 -6.75 1.12
C HIS A 71 1.82 -5.76 1.45
N PRO A 72 2.98 -5.78 0.75
CA PRO A 72 4.13 -4.94 1.10
C PRO A 72 3.86 -3.43 1.04
N SER A 73 3.04 -2.94 0.09
CA SER A 73 2.76 -1.50 -0.01
C SER A 73 2.00 -0.96 1.19
N SER A 74 1.09 -1.75 1.79
CA SER A 74 0.40 -1.40 3.04
C SER A 74 1.43 -1.14 4.15
N LEU A 75 2.38 -2.06 4.32
CA LEU A 75 3.43 -1.94 5.32
C LEU A 75 4.39 -0.77 5.05
N ARG A 76 4.77 -0.53 3.79
CA ARG A 76 5.62 0.60 3.38
C ARG A 76 4.94 1.95 3.58
N SER A 77 3.65 2.08 3.25
CA SER A 77 2.88 3.31 3.50
C SER A 77 2.72 3.55 5.00
N ALA A 78 2.36 2.52 5.77
CA ALA A 78 2.26 2.67 7.22
C ALA A 78 3.59 3.04 7.87
N PHE A 79 4.71 2.51 7.37
CA PHE A 79 6.06 2.90 7.79
C PHE A 79 6.32 4.38 7.54
N LEU A 80 6.00 4.87 6.33
CA LEU A 80 6.11 6.28 5.98
C LEU A 80 5.28 7.18 6.91
N TYR A 81 4.02 6.81 7.18
CA TYR A 81 3.12 7.61 8.01
C TYR A 81 3.58 7.70 9.46
N LEU A 82 4.11 6.61 10.01
CA LEU A 82 4.71 6.63 11.36
C LEU A 82 5.97 7.49 11.44
N ILE A 83 6.78 7.55 10.36
CA ILE A 83 7.92 8.49 10.33
C ILE A 83 7.42 9.94 10.23
N TRP A 84 6.37 10.20 9.46
CA TRP A 84 5.75 11.53 9.42
C TRP A 84 5.24 11.96 10.79
N GLU A 85 4.58 11.08 11.54
CA GLU A 85 4.19 11.38 12.93
C GLU A 85 5.44 11.68 13.79
N TYR A 86 6.44 10.79 13.78
CA TYR A 86 7.68 10.96 14.55
C TYR A 86 8.41 12.28 14.26
N ARG A 87 8.49 12.65 12.98
CA ARG A 87 9.11 13.92 12.54
C ARG A 87 8.45 15.12 13.20
N HIS A 88 7.13 15.13 13.34
CA HIS A 88 6.38 16.27 13.86
C HIS A 88 6.28 16.32 15.39
N LEU A 89 6.87 15.35 16.09
CA LEU A 89 6.92 15.37 17.55
C LEU A 89 7.67 16.61 18.07
N PRO A 90 7.10 17.33 19.05
CA PRO A 90 7.74 18.49 19.67
C PRO A 90 8.99 18.10 20.47
N ASP A 91 8.95 16.95 21.15
CA ASP A 91 10.09 16.36 21.84
C ASP A 91 10.28 14.91 21.36
N LYS A 92 11.45 14.64 20.77
CA LYS A 92 11.81 13.32 20.23
C LYS A 92 12.55 12.46 21.25
N SER A 93 13.06 13.03 22.32
CA SER A 93 13.92 12.32 23.28
C SER A 93 13.18 11.17 23.96
N GLU A 94 11.92 11.39 24.33
CA GLU A 94 11.06 10.37 24.95
C GLU A 94 10.60 9.28 23.98
N PHE A 95 10.55 9.59 22.68
CA PHE A 95 10.01 8.70 21.65
C PHE A 95 11.10 7.97 20.86
N SER A 96 12.37 8.39 20.91
CA SER A 96 13.43 7.85 20.06
C SER A 96 13.58 6.33 20.19
N SER A 97 13.61 5.80 21.42
CA SER A 97 13.71 4.35 21.61
C SER A 97 12.47 3.60 21.09
N VAL A 98 11.29 4.19 21.23
CA VAL A 98 10.03 3.61 20.76
C VAL A 98 9.98 3.61 19.23
N ALA A 99 10.28 4.75 18.62
CA ALA A 99 10.33 4.94 17.18
C ALA A 99 11.32 3.97 16.52
N LYS A 100 12.55 3.89 17.04
CA LYS A 100 13.59 2.97 16.52
C LYS A 100 13.10 1.53 16.55
N LYS A 101 12.56 1.08 17.68
CA LYS A 101 12.01 -0.29 17.81
C LYS A 101 10.88 -0.57 16.82
N THR A 102 9.95 0.38 16.66
CA THR A 102 8.84 0.26 15.71
C THR A 102 9.35 0.18 14.27
N PHE A 103 10.28 1.05 13.89
CA PHE A 103 10.84 1.08 12.54
C PHE A 103 11.68 -0.17 12.24
N ASP A 104 12.51 -0.63 13.16
CA ASP A 104 13.28 -1.88 13.04
C ASP A 104 12.35 -3.09 12.88
N PHE A 105 11.22 -3.12 13.59
CA PHE A 105 10.22 -4.18 13.44
C PHE A 105 9.63 -4.20 12.03
N MET A 106 9.21 -3.05 11.51
CA MET A 106 8.59 -2.96 10.19
C MET A 106 9.59 -3.30 9.08
N ASP A 107 10.83 -2.80 9.18
CA ASP A 107 11.92 -3.16 8.25
C ASP A 107 12.17 -4.68 8.26
N LYS A 108 12.23 -5.30 9.44
CA LYS A 108 12.42 -6.75 9.58
C LYS A 108 11.27 -7.57 8.99
N VAL A 109 10.02 -7.10 9.11
CA VAL A 109 8.87 -7.79 8.50
C VAL A 109 8.90 -7.67 6.97
N LEU A 110 9.26 -6.49 6.43
CA LEU A 110 9.47 -6.30 5.00
C LEU A 110 10.61 -7.19 4.47
N ASP A 111 11.73 -7.22 5.18
CA ASP A 111 12.92 -8.02 4.84
C ASP A 111 12.60 -9.52 4.77
N TYR A 112 11.74 -10.01 5.66
CA TYR A 112 11.27 -11.39 5.62
C TYR A 112 10.34 -11.68 4.43
N GLY A 113 9.44 -10.75 4.11
CA GLY A 113 8.38 -10.96 3.12
C GLY A 113 8.80 -10.77 1.66
N MET A 114 9.85 -9.97 1.44
CA MET A 114 10.32 -9.57 0.13
C MET A 114 11.46 -10.45 -0.35
N GLN A 115 11.53 -10.75 -1.65
CA GLN A 115 12.54 -11.67 -2.19
C GLN A 115 13.90 -11.01 -2.48
N GLU A 116 13.92 -9.71 -2.80
CA GLU A 116 15.16 -9.01 -3.16
C GLU A 116 15.15 -7.52 -2.83
N ASP A 117 14.07 -6.81 -3.19
CA ASP A 117 14.04 -5.35 -3.23
C ASP A 117 12.95 -4.81 -2.29
N LYS A 118 13.24 -4.81 -0.99
CA LYS A 118 12.24 -4.53 0.03
C LYS A 118 11.64 -3.12 -0.03
N TRP A 119 12.42 -2.15 -0.52
CA TRP A 119 11.97 -0.77 -0.69
C TRP A 119 11.49 -0.47 -2.12
N VAL A 120 11.65 -1.41 -3.05
CA VAL A 120 11.16 -1.34 -4.44
C VAL A 120 11.81 -0.19 -5.22
N LEU A 121 13.14 -0.24 -5.28
CA LEU A 121 13.93 0.60 -6.18
C LEU A 121 13.72 0.19 -7.65
N ASN A 122 13.42 -1.08 -7.89
CA ASN A 122 13.34 -1.70 -9.22
C ASN A 122 12.21 -2.73 -9.35
N SER A 123 11.86 -3.49 -8.29
CA SER A 123 10.91 -4.60 -8.39
C SER A 123 10.08 -4.82 -7.13
N ASN A 124 8.84 -5.28 -7.27
CA ASN A 124 7.96 -5.60 -6.16
C ASN A 124 7.67 -7.12 -6.14
N LYS A 125 8.63 -7.90 -5.65
CA LYS A 125 8.57 -9.37 -5.69
C LYS A 125 8.42 -9.97 -4.29
N ILE A 126 7.32 -10.68 -4.08
CA ILE A 126 7.05 -11.46 -2.86
C ILE A 126 7.10 -12.96 -3.10
N HIS A 127 6.89 -13.40 -4.35
CA HIS A 127 6.87 -14.81 -4.70
C HIS A 127 8.27 -15.26 -5.11
N SER A 128 8.72 -16.36 -4.53
CA SER A 128 9.88 -17.11 -5.00
C SER A 128 9.63 -17.71 -6.38
N GLN A 129 10.69 -18.09 -7.08
CA GLN A 129 10.58 -18.72 -8.39
C GLN A 129 9.71 -20.00 -8.34
N LYS A 130 9.83 -20.79 -7.27
CA LYS A 130 9.02 -22.00 -7.06
C LYS A 130 7.52 -21.67 -6.94
N GLU A 131 7.17 -20.63 -6.19
CA GLU A 131 5.76 -20.20 -6.08
C GLU A 131 5.23 -19.67 -7.42
N ILE A 132 6.08 -19.01 -8.21
CA ILE A 132 5.73 -18.62 -9.58
C ILE A 132 5.49 -19.84 -10.46
N GLU A 133 6.34 -20.87 -10.40
CA GLU A 133 6.13 -22.14 -11.12
C GLU A 133 4.80 -22.82 -10.72
N GLU A 134 4.46 -22.80 -9.44
CA GLU A 134 3.18 -23.32 -8.92
C GLU A 134 1.99 -22.51 -9.47
N ILE A 135 2.05 -21.17 -9.41
CA ILE A 135 1.04 -20.29 -10.02
C ILE A 135 0.90 -20.59 -11.51
N LEU A 136 2.03 -20.65 -12.24
CA LEU A 136 2.04 -20.95 -13.66
C LEU A 136 1.35 -22.28 -13.96
N ALA A 137 1.57 -23.32 -13.14
CA ALA A 137 1.01 -24.65 -13.34
C ALA A 137 -0.51 -24.72 -13.11
N ILE A 138 -1.03 -24.03 -12.11
CA ILE A 138 -2.46 -24.10 -11.74
C ILE A 138 -3.33 -23.09 -12.49
N THR A 139 -2.76 -21.99 -12.99
CA THR A 139 -3.52 -20.94 -13.66
C THR A 139 -3.98 -21.37 -15.07
N PRO A 140 -5.29 -21.26 -15.38
CA PRO A 140 -5.85 -21.59 -16.70
C PRO A 140 -5.62 -20.42 -17.68
N TRP A 141 -4.41 -20.33 -18.21
CA TRP A 141 -4.01 -19.26 -19.12
C TRP A 141 -4.83 -19.23 -20.41
N VAL A 142 -5.40 -18.06 -20.73
CA VAL A 142 -6.06 -17.79 -22.02
C VAL A 142 -5.13 -16.96 -22.88
N THR A 143 -4.97 -17.34 -24.15
CA THR A 143 -4.21 -16.54 -25.12
C THR A 143 -4.85 -15.16 -25.26
N ALA A 144 -4.04 -14.12 -25.12
CA ALA A 144 -4.53 -12.76 -25.16
C ALA A 144 -4.93 -12.35 -26.58
N THR A 145 -6.09 -11.69 -26.69
CA THR A 145 -6.51 -10.95 -27.89
C THR A 145 -6.60 -9.46 -27.54
N PRO A 146 -6.58 -8.53 -28.51
CA PRO A 146 -6.75 -7.11 -28.22
C PRO A 146 -8.04 -6.81 -27.44
N GLU A 147 -9.13 -7.56 -27.69
CA GLU A 147 -10.40 -7.43 -26.99
C GLU A 147 -10.29 -7.89 -25.53
N LEU A 148 -9.72 -9.08 -25.29
CA LEU A 148 -9.54 -9.61 -23.94
C LEU A 148 -8.59 -8.74 -23.12
N THR A 149 -7.50 -8.27 -23.72
CA THR A 149 -6.55 -7.37 -23.07
C THR A 149 -7.19 -6.04 -22.67
N ARG A 150 -8.06 -5.48 -23.52
CA ARG A 150 -8.83 -4.29 -23.17
C ARG A 150 -9.84 -4.56 -22.06
N SER A 151 -10.57 -5.69 -22.11
CA SER A 151 -11.51 -6.06 -21.05
C SER A 151 -10.82 -6.28 -19.70
N ALA A 152 -9.66 -6.94 -19.67
CA ALA A 152 -8.85 -7.05 -18.45
C ALA A 152 -8.33 -5.69 -17.96
N GLY A 153 -7.97 -4.79 -18.88
CA GLY A 153 -7.60 -3.41 -18.55
C GLY A 153 -8.76 -2.60 -17.97
N GLN A 154 -9.97 -2.76 -18.49
CA GLN A 154 -11.18 -2.12 -17.96
C GLN A 154 -11.51 -2.67 -16.57
N LEU A 155 -11.40 -3.99 -16.35
CA LEU A 155 -11.55 -4.60 -15.03
C LEU A 155 -10.56 -4.01 -14.04
N TYR A 156 -9.28 -3.92 -14.42
CA TYR A 156 -8.22 -3.33 -13.60
C TYR A 156 -8.52 -1.88 -13.19
N VAL A 157 -9.03 -1.07 -14.13
CA VAL A 157 -9.43 0.31 -13.81
C VAL A 157 -10.62 0.32 -12.87
N ALA A 158 -11.64 -0.52 -13.08
CA ALA A 158 -12.80 -0.61 -12.21
C ALA A 158 -12.42 -1.05 -10.78
N THR A 159 -11.52 -2.02 -10.64
CA THR A 159 -11.01 -2.47 -9.33
C THR A 159 -10.16 -1.41 -8.64
N ALA A 160 -9.34 -0.65 -9.38
CA ALA A 160 -8.65 0.50 -8.83
C ALA A 160 -9.65 1.57 -8.36
N SER A 161 -10.66 1.91 -9.17
CA SER A 161 -11.68 2.90 -8.83
C SER A 161 -12.45 2.56 -7.56
N ILE A 162 -12.87 1.30 -7.39
CA ILE A 162 -13.53 0.91 -6.12
C ILE A 162 -12.55 0.94 -4.94
N GLY A 163 -11.27 0.61 -5.13
CA GLY A 163 -10.24 0.79 -4.10
C GLY A 163 -10.16 2.24 -3.61
N PHE A 164 -10.08 3.21 -4.54
CA PHE A 164 -10.15 4.64 -4.19
C PHE A 164 -11.50 5.03 -3.55
N ALA A 165 -12.60 4.42 -3.96
CA ALA A 165 -13.93 4.66 -3.38
C ALA A 165 -14.13 4.06 -1.97
N LEU A 166 -13.26 3.15 -1.53
CA LEU A 166 -13.33 2.53 -0.20
C LEU A 166 -12.30 3.12 0.78
N TYR A 167 -11.12 3.48 0.26
CA TYR A 167 -9.95 3.85 1.06
C TYR A 167 -9.43 5.28 0.82
N ARG A 168 -10.04 6.05 -0.10
CA ARG A 168 -9.60 7.40 -0.53
C ARG A 168 -8.16 7.42 -1.02
N ASP A 169 -7.65 8.62 -1.32
CA ASP A 169 -6.37 8.84 -2.00
C ASP A 169 -5.15 8.45 -1.15
N PHE A 170 -5.28 8.39 0.17
CA PHE A 170 -4.16 8.09 1.07
C PHE A 170 -4.00 6.60 1.38
N PHE A 171 -5.09 5.83 1.36
CA PHE A 171 -5.05 4.41 1.71
C PHE A 171 -5.41 3.43 0.57
N PRO A 172 -5.40 3.80 -0.72
CA PRO A 172 -5.86 2.91 -1.78
C PRO A 172 -4.95 1.69 -1.96
N GLN A 173 -3.71 1.75 -1.43
CA GLN A 173 -2.81 0.61 -1.37
C GLN A 173 -3.50 -0.59 -0.74
N GLU A 174 -4.31 -0.43 0.32
CA GLU A 174 -4.99 -1.53 1.04
C GLU A 174 -5.84 -2.45 0.15
N ALA A 175 -6.24 -1.97 -1.02
CA ALA A 175 -7.02 -2.70 -2.01
C ALA A 175 -6.38 -2.75 -3.40
N HIS A 176 -5.12 -2.34 -3.52
CA HIS A 176 -4.44 -2.26 -4.80
C HIS A 176 -2.93 -2.47 -4.68
N GLU A 177 -2.49 -3.64 -5.13
CA GLU A 177 -1.10 -4.05 -5.16
C GLU A 177 -0.74 -4.64 -6.52
N ILE A 178 0.50 -4.46 -6.96
CA ILE A 178 1.00 -5.08 -8.19
C ILE A 178 2.35 -5.73 -7.92
N PHE A 179 2.46 -7.01 -8.25
CA PHE A 179 3.67 -7.79 -8.06
C PHE A 179 4.38 -8.05 -9.38
N GLY A 180 5.71 -8.09 -9.32
CA GLY A 180 6.58 -8.51 -10.41
C GLY A 180 7.59 -7.43 -10.83
N SER A 181 8.14 -7.51 -12.04
CA SER A 181 7.90 -8.58 -13.04
C SER A 181 8.63 -9.88 -12.71
N TYR A 182 8.01 -11.03 -12.97
CA TYR A 182 8.62 -12.36 -12.82
C TYR A 182 9.00 -12.93 -14.18
N ASP A 183 10.19 -13.51 -14.33
CA ASP A 183 10.59 -14.17 -15.56
C ASP A 183 9.82 -15.50 -15.72
N VAL A 184 9.11 -15.63 -16.84
CA VAL A 184 8.31 -16.82 -17.18
C VAL A 184 8.66 -17.34 -18.57
N SER A 185 9.89 -17.07 -19.01
CA SER A 185 10.40 -17.41 -20.34
C SER A 185 10.37 -18.90 -20.64
N GLU A 186 10.52 -19.75 -19.63
CA GLU A 186 10.47 -21.21 -19.80
C GLU A 186 9.11 -21.70 -20.32
N LYS A 187 8.01 -21.04 -19.92
CA LYS A 187 6.65 -21.43 -20.30
C LYS A 187 6.12 -20.64 -21.49
N PHE A 188 6.44 -19.35 -21.58
CA PHE A 188 5.87 -18.44 -22.57
C PHE A 188 6.88 -17.95 -23.63
N GLY A 189 8.12 -18.45 -23.60
CA GLY A 189 9.17 -18.08 -24.54
C GLY A 189 10.03 -16.90 -24.07
N THR A 190 11.23 -16.79 -24.64
CA THR A 190 12.27 -15.84 -24.22
C THR A 190 11.74 -14.41 -24.06
N GLY A 191 12.01 -13.80 -22.90
CA GLY A 191 11.64 -12.42 -22.60
C GLY A 191 10.20 -12.25 -22.13
N ALA A 192 9.49 -13.34 -21.85
CA ALA A 192 8.16 -13.31 -21.27
C ALA A 192 8.22 -12.97 -19.77
N LYS A 193 7.38 -12.02 -19.35
CA LYS A 193 7.31 -11.50 -17.99
C LYS A 193 5.89 -11.58 -17.44
N LEU A 194 5.72 -12.15 -16.25
CA LEU A 194 4.46 -12.16 -15.52
C LEU A 194 4.37 -10.95 -14.59
N VAL A 195 3.22 -10.28 -14.63
CA VAL A 195 2.78 -9.27 -13.65
C VAL A 195 1.47 -9.75 -13.04
N ILE A 196 1.37 -9.62 -11.71
CA ILE A 196 0.18 -10.03 -10.95
C ILE A 196 -0.40 -8.80 -10.29
N LYS A 197 -1.59 -8.38 -10.70
CA LYS A 197 -2.32 -7.26 -10.10
C LYS A 197 -3.29 -7.84 -9.09
N TYR A 198 -3.18 -7.43 -7.84
CA TYR A 198 -3.97 -7.94 -6.74
C TYR A 198 -4.79 -6.83 -6.09
N HIS A 199 -6.09 -7.06 -5.99
CA HIS A 199 -7.04 -6.17 -5.36
C HIS A 199 -7.67 -6.89 -4.16
N PRO A 200 -7.01 -6.89 -2.99
CA PRO A 200 -7.56 -7.43 -1.76
C PRO A 200 -8.63 -6.51 -1.15
N LYS A 201 -9.25 -6.97 -0.06
CA LYS A 201 -10.08 -6.16 0.85
C LYS A 201 -11.11 -5.27 0.12
N LEU A 202 -11.77 -5.79 -0.92
CA LEU A 202 -12.78 -5.04 -1.67
C LEU A 202 -14.13 -4.95 -0.94
N ARG A 203 -14.25 -5.58 0.23
CA ARG A 203 -15.46 -5.59 1.05
C ARG A 203 -15.17 -5.36 2.54
N PRO A 204 -14.69 -4.16 2.93
CA PRO A 204 -14.32 -3.85 4.32
C PRO A 204 -15.55 -3.50 5.19
N VAL A 205 -16.38 -4.50 5.48
CA VAL A 205 -17.63 -4.32 6.26
C VAL A 205 -17.41 -3.81 7.68
N GLU A 206 -16.19 -3.96 8.23
CA GLU A 206 -15.89 -3.56 9.60
C GLU A 206 -15.93 -2.05 9.83
N PHE A 207 -15.74 -1.23 8.80
CA PHE A 207 -15.89 0.24 8.89
C PHE A 207 -16.73 0.87 7.76
N TRP A 208 -17.15 0.07 6.77
CA TRP A 208 -18.20 0.40 5.81
C TRP A 208 -19.31 -0.65 5.77
N PRO A 209 -20.25 -0.67 6.74
CA PRO A 209 -21.37 -1.62 6.73
C PRO A 209 -22.20 -1.59 5.44
N GLU A 210 -22.22 -0.46 4.74
CA GLU A 210 -22.90 -0.23 3.46
C GLU A 210 -22.36 -1.13 2.33
N VAL A 211 -21.12 -1.62 2.44
CA VAL A 211 -20.48 -2.41 1.38
C VAL A 211 -20.77 -3.91 1.48
N LYS A 212 -21.58 -4.33 2.46
CA LYS A 212 -21.91 -5.75 2.71
C LYS A 212 -22.47 -6.48 1.49
N ASP A 213 -23.17 -5.76 0.62
CA ASP A 213 -23.84 -6.32 -0.57
C ASP A 213 -22.90 -6.38 -1.78
N PHE A 214 -21.67 -5.84 -1.69
CA PHE A 214 -20.65 -6.01 -2.70
C PHE A 214 -20.30 -7.50 -2.84
N PRO A 215 -20.29 -8.08 -4.06
CA PRO A 215 -20.20 -9.53 -4.21
C PRO A 215 -18.77 -10.09 -4.10
N TYR A 216 -17.74 -9.25 -4.19
CA TYR A 216 -16.35 -9.71 -4.32
C TYR A 216 -15.50 -9.32 -3.11
N SER A 217 -14.67 -10.23 -2.61
CA SER A 217 -13.74 -9.91 -1.52
C SER A 217 -12.34 -9.59 -2.06
N SER A 218 -11.94 -10.23 -3.15
CA SER A 218 -10.63 -10.08 -3.76
C SER A 218 -10.62 -10.43 -5.25
N ILE A 219 -9.75 -9.76 -6.01
CA ILE A 219 -9.56 -9.99 -7.45
C ILE A 219 -8.07 -10.05 -7.77
N ARG A 220 -7.65 -11.02 -8.58
CA ARG A 220 -6.31 -11.08 -9.17
C ARG A 220 -6.38 -11.08 -10.69
N ILE A 221 -5.55 -10.26 -11.32
CA ILE A 221 -5.37 -10.22 -12.77
C ILE A 221 -3.92 -10.61 -13.06
N TYR A 222 -3.75 -11.75 -13.73
CA TYR A 222 -2.47 -12.26 -14.17
C TYR A 222 -2.27 -11.88 -15.63
N GLN A 223 -1.17 -11.20 -15.95
CA GLN A 223 -0.83 -10.84 -17.33
C GLN A 223 0.60 -11.24 -17.63
N VAL A 224 0.77 -12.02 -18.70
CA VAL A 224 2.08 -12.32 -19.28
C VAL A 224 2.31 -11.37 -20.44
N PHE A 225 3.40 -10.61 -20.39
CA PHE A 225 3.83 -9.70 -21.44
C PHE A 225 5.09 -10.22 -22.12
N HIS A 226 5.30 -9.80 -23.37
CA HIS A 226 6.56 -9.97 -24.08
C HIS A 226 7.07 -8.61 -24.57
N ASN A 227 8.34 -8.29 -24.36
CA ASN A 227 8.92 -6.99 -24.73
C ASN A 227 8.16 -5.77 -24.16
N VAL A 228 7.61 -5.91 -22.94
CA VAL A 228 7.12 -4.77 -22.15
C VAL A 228 8.00 -4.66 -20.93
N ASN A 229 8.61 -3.48 -20.77
CA ASN A 229 9.34 -3.18 -19.55
C ASN A 229 8.33 -2.77 -18.49
N PHE A 230 8.46 -3.36 -17.30
CA PHE A 230 7.58 -3.12 -16.17
C PHE A 230 8.44 -2.79 -14.96
N ARG A 231 8.10 -1.70 -14.26
CA ARG A 231 8.64 -1.37 -12.95
C ARG A 231 7.51 -0.97 -12.00
N CYS A 232 7.66 -1.36 -10.74
CA CYS A 232 6.88 -0.82 -9.63
C CYS A 232 7.70 0.25 -8.91
N GLU A 233 7.02 1.12 -8.18
CA GLU A 233 7.62 2.08 -7.29
C GLU A 233 7.30 1.75 -5.82
N PHE A 234 7.64 2.64 -4.90
CA PHE A 234 7.48 2.48 -3.44
C PHE A 234 6.05 2.10 -2.99
N ILE A 235 5.04 2.44 -3.78
CA ILE A 235 3.67 1.95 -3.60
C ILE A 235 3.36 1.14 -4.85
N GLY A 236 3.14 -0.17 -4.75
CA GLY A 236 3.16 -1.05 -5.91
C GLY A 236 2.06 -0.81 -6.95
N MET A 237 0.96 -0.14 -6.57
CA MET A 237 -0.02 0.39 -7.55
C MET A 237 0.56 1.49 -8.45
N HIS A 238 1.60 2.19 -8.02
CA HIS A 238 2.42 3.07 -8.87
C HIS A 238 3.31 2.18 -9.72
N SER A 239 2.80 1.82 -10.88
CA SER A 239 3.48 0.94 -11.83
C SER A 239 3.60 1.61 -13.19
N ILE A 240 4.74 1.37 -13.83
CA ILE A 240 5.10 2.00 -15.10
C ILE A 240 5.36 0.89 -16.11
N TYR A 241 4.67 1.01 -17.24
CA TYR A 241 4.79 0.14 -18.39
C TYR A 241 5.45 0.94 -19.50
N ASP A 242 6.54 0.44 -20.03
CA ASP A 242 7.22 0.99 -21.20
C ASP A 242 7.13 0.00 -22.37
N GLY A 243 6.57 0.48 -23.48
CA GLY A 243 6.15 -0.29 -24.65
C GLY A 243 4.63 -0.49 -24.78
N PRO A 244 4.16 -0.94 -25.96
CA PRO A 244 2.74 -1.05 -26.23
C PRO A 244 2.12 -2.29 -25.57
N VAL A 245 1.41 -2.09 -24.45
CA VAL A 245 0.84 -3.17 -23.61
C VAL A 245 -0.13 -4.08 -24.36
N VAL A 246 -1.07 -3.52 -25.14
CA VAL A 246 -2.15 -4.31 -25.79
C VAL A 246 -1.61 -5.37 -26.76
N PRO A 247 -0.79 -5.03 -27.77
CA PRO A 247 -0.27 -6.03 -28.71
C PRO A 247 0.76 -6.98 -28.09
N ASN A 248 1.36 -6.60 -26.97
CA ASN A 248 2.44 -7.35 -26.33
C ASN A 248 1.99 -8.20 -25.13
N THR A 249 0.70 -8.23 -24.83
CA THR A 249 0.15 -9.19 -23.85
C THR A 249 0.00 -10.54 -24.54
N MET A 250 0.61 -11.59 -23.98
CA MET A 250 0.59 -12.95 -24.52
C MET A 250 -0.53 -13.80 -23.94
N ALA A 251 -0.73 -13.71 -22.62
CA ALA A 251 -1.69 -14.52 -21.90
C ALA A 251 -2.28 -13.76 -20.72
N ILE A 252 -3.55 -14.06 -20.43
CA ILE A 252 -4.31 -13.44 -19.35
C ILE A 252 -5.04 -14.54 -18.57
N ALA A 253 -5.12 -14.36 -17.27
CA ALA A 253 -6.09 -15.05 -16.42
C ALA A 253 -6.62 -14.05 -15.37
N VAL A 254 -7.89 -14.20 -15.01
CA VAL A 254 -8.53 -13.38 -13.96
C VAL A 254 -9.13 -14.31 -12.94
N GLU A 255 -8.85 -14.07 -11.68
CA GLU A 255 -9.36 -14.82 -10.54
C GLU A 255 -10.16 -13.89 -9.64
N VAL A 256 -11.36 -14.31 -9.22
CA VAL A 256 -12.20 -13.62 -8.25
C VAL A 256 -12.55 -14.60 -7.14
N ASP A 257 -12.20 -14.24 -5.90
CA ASP A 257 -12.45 -15.06 -4.71
C ASP A 257 -12.06 -16.55 -4.88
N GLY A 258 -10.88 -16.79 -5.48
CA GLY A 258 -10.36 -18.14 -5.71
C GLY A 258 -10.88 -18.86 -6.96
N LYS A 259 -11.70 -18.20 -7.78
CA LYS A 259 -12.29 -18.79 -8.99
C LYS A 259 -11.87 -18.05 -10.25
N PHE A 260 -11.36 -18.77 -11.23
CA PHE A 260 -10.99 -18.20 -12.52
C PHE A 260 -12.22 -17.87 -13.37
N LEU A 261 -12.19 -16.70 -14.01
CA LEU A 261 -13.26 -16.20 -14.86
C LEU A 261 -13.02 -16.49 -16.34
N THR A 262 -14.11 -16.68 -17.07
CA THR A 262 -14.16 -16.60 -18.53
C THR A 262 -14.14 -15.15 -19.03
N SER A 263 -13.92 -14.95 -20.33
CA SER A 263 -13.94 -13.61 -20.93
C SER A 263 -15.28 -12.89 -20.79
N GLU A 264 -16.41 -13.61 -20.77
CA GLU A 264 -17.73 -13.01 -20.59
C GLU A 264 -17.95 -12.59 -19.13
N GLU A 265 -17.53 -13.44 -18.19
CA GLU A 265 -17.58 -13.13 -16.77
C GLU A 265 -16.71 -11.93 -16.41
N ILE A 266 -15.53 -11.76 -17.02
CA ILE A 266 -14.68 -10.57 -16.82
C ILE A 266 -15.46 -9.28 -17.12
N LYS A 267 -16.22 -9.23 -18.22
CA LYS A 267 -17.03 -8.05 -18.58
C LYS A 267 -18.14 -7.81 -17.57
N LYS A 268 -18.90 -8.86 -17.23
CA LYS A 268 -19.96 -8.78 -16.22
C LYS A 268 -19.44 -8.31 -14.86
N THR A 269 -18.31 -8.85 -14.42
CA THR A 269 -17.63 -8.45 -13.19
C THR A 269 -17.20 -6.99 -13.26
N THR A 270 -16.66 -6.53 -14.39
CA THR A 270 -16.31 -5.12 -14.62
C THR A 270 -17.51 -4.19 -14.42
N ASP A 271 -18.64 -4.51 -15.06
CA ASP A 271 -19.86 -3.67 -14.97
C ASP A 271 -20.40 -3.59 -13.54
N ILE A 272 -20.40 -4.72 -12.82
CA ILE A 272 -20.81 -4.78 -11.41
C ILE A 272 -19.89 -3.90 -10.55
N ILE A 273 -18.58 -4.00 -10.72
CA ILE A 273 -17.62 -3.22 -9.93
C ILE A 273 -17.73 -1.74 -10.24
N ALA A 274 -17.86 -1.37 -11.51
CA ALA A 274 -18.01 0.03 -11.91
C ALA A 274 -19.28 0.67 -11.32
N HIS A 275 -20.38 -0.09 -11.27
CA HIS A 275 -21.62 0.33 -10.62
C HIS A 275 -21.39 0.63 -9.13
N PHE A 276 -20.82 -0.32 -8.37
CA PHE A 276 -20.56 -0.14 -6.95
C PHE A 276 -19.49 0.91 -6.66
N ALA A 277 -18.45 1.04 -7.50
CA ALA A 277 -17.44 2.10 -7.37
C ALA A 277 -18.09 3.49 -7.42
N THR A 278 -19.05 3.67 -8.34
CA THR A 278 -19.82 4.92 -8.44
C THR A 278 -20.67 5.13 -7.18
N GLU A 279 -21.42 4.11 -6.75
CA GLU A 279 -22.25 4.19 -5.55
C GLU A 279 -21.44 4.53 -4.30
N TYR A 280 -20.32 3.85 -4.09
CA TYR A 280 -19.47 4.03 -2.91
C TYR A 280 -18.70 5.35 -2.92
N SER A 281 -18.42 5.92 -4.10
CA SER A 281 -17.82 7.25 -4.18
C SER A 281 -18.70 8.34 -3.54
N HIS A 282 -20.02 8.16 -3.56
CA HIS A 282 -20.99 9.07 -2.92
C HIS A 282 -21.10 8.90 -1.41
N LEU A 283 -20.46 7.90 -0.79
CA LEU A 283 -20.42 7.77 0.67
C LEU A 283 -19.69 8.97 1.29
N TYR A 284 -18.67 9.48 0.63
CA TYR A 284 -17.85 10.59 1.13
C TYR A 284 -18.51 11.95 1.07
N GLU A 285 -19.37 12.17 0.08
CA GLU A 285 -20.11 13.43 -0.09
C GLU A 285 -21.05 13.70 1.10
N LYS A 286 -21.35 12.66 1.88
CA LYS A 286 -22.23 12.73 3.06
C LYS A 286 -21.48 13.01 4.36
N LEU A 287 -20.14 12.95 4.35
CA LEU A 287 -19.35 13.11 5.57
C LEU A 287 -19.03 14.58 5.83
N SER A 288 -19.29 15.04 7.05
CA SER A 288 -18.73 16.27 7.58
C SER A 288 -17.20 16.18 7.72
N ILE A 289 -16.52 17.33 7.85
CA ILE A 289 -15.08 17.36 8.12
C ILE A 289 -14.71 16.57 9.38
N SER A 290 -15.54 16.65 10.43
CA SER A 290 -15.32 15.88 11.66
C SER A 290 -15.40 14.36 11.41
N GLU A 291 -16.40 13.91 10.66
CA GLU A 291 -16.52 12.49 10.30
C GLU A 291 -15.39 12.03 9.37
N MET A 292 -14.93 12.89 8.44
CA MET A 292 -13.78 12.58 7.60
C MET A 292 -12.49 12.43 8.42
N LYS A 293 -12.28 13.23 9.46
CA LYS A 293 -11.12 13.07 10.37
C LYS A 293 -11.18 11.75 11.13
N LYS A 294 -12.35 11.38 11.65
CA LYS A 294 -12.55 10.07 12.32
C LYS A 294 -12.28 8.93 11.35
N LYS A 295 -12.82 9.02 10.13
CA LYS A 295 -12.63 8.02 9.08
C LYS A 295 -11.17 7.91 8.65
N PHE A 296 -10.45 9.03 8.56
CA PHE A 296 -9.00 9.04 8.35
C PHE A 296 -8.28 8.17 9.38
N MET A 297 -8.63 8.36 10.65
CA MET A 297 -8.01 7.61 11.74
C MET A 297 -8.40 6.14 11.74
N GLU A 298 -9.64 5.82 11.35
CA GLU A 298 -10.06 4.43 11.12
C GLU A 298 -9.25 3.77 9.99
N TRP A 299 -9.00 4.46 8.86
CA TRP A 299 -8.17 3.92 7.78
C TRP A 299 -6.73 3.67 8.24
N GLU A 300 -6.13 4.64 8.92
CA GLU A 300 -4.77 4.52 9.44
C GLU A 300 -4.63 3.28 10.34
N CYS A 301 -5.59 3.06 11.24
CA CYS A 301 -5.62 1.88 12.10
C CYS A 301 -5.94 0.58 11.33
N TYR A 302 -6.77 0.66 10.28
CA TYR A 302 -7.22 -0.51 9.52
C TYR A 302 -6.08 -1.18 8.74
N GLN A 303 -5.02 -0.44 8.39
CA GLN A 303 -3.79 -1.03 7.82
C GLN A 303 -3.22 -2.15 8.72
N PHE A 304 -3.46 -2.07 10.04
CA PHE A 304 -2.99 -3.02 11.05
C PHE A 304 -4.10 -3.92 11.62
N VAL A 305 -5.30 -3.94 11.01
CA VAL A 305 -6.49 -4.61 11.59
C VAL A 305 -6.25 -6.07 11.97
N GLU A 306 -5.57 -6.84 11.13
CA GLU A 306 -5.31 -8.25 11.40
C GLU A 306 -4.20 -8.45 12.43
N LEU A 307 -3.23 -7.53 12.54
CA LEU A 307 -2.26 -7.55 13.65
C LEU A 307 -2.97 -7.31 14.98
N PHE A 308 -3.78 -6.26 15.09
CA PHE A 308 -4.56 -5.98 16.30
C PHE A 308 -5.46 -7.16 16.69
N LYS A 309 -6.23 -7.71 15.74
CA LYS A 309 -7.07 -8.90 15.96
C LYS A 309 -6.23 -10.09 16.46
N ALA A 310 -5.07 -10.36 15.85
CA ALA A 310 -4.19 -11.45 16.26
C ALA A 310 -3.54 -11.24 17.63
N ALA A 311 -3.39 -9.99 18.08
CA ALA A 311 -2.92 -9.63 19.41
C ALA A 311 -4.05 -9.60 20.47
N GLY A 312 -5.32 -9.77 20.07
CA GLY A 312 -6.47 -9.64 20.96
C GLY A 312 -6.73 -8.20 21.40
N MET A 313 -6.29 -7.22 20.62
CA MET A 313 -6.45 -5.80 20.88
C MET A 313 -7.56 -5.22 19.99
N ASP A 314 -8.24 -4.17 20.45
CA ASP A 314 -9.13 -3.40 19.58
C ASP A 314 -8.28 -2.66 18.54
N TRP A 315 -8.72 -2.69 17.28
CA TRP A 315 -8.04 -2.01 16.18
C TRP A 315 -8.57 -0.59 15.98
N ARG A 316 -9.76 -0.25 16.47
CA ARG A 316 -10.37 1.07 16.23
C ARG A 316 -9.59 2.20 16.91
N PRO A 317 -9.62 3.44 16.37
CA PRO A 317 -9.00 4.60 17.01
C PRO A 317 -9.37 4.72 18.50
N THR A 318 -8.41 5.11 19.35
CA THR A 318 -8.72 5.37 20.76
C THR A 318 -9.49 6.68 20.89
N GLU A 319 -10.19 6.84 22.01
CA GLU A 319 -10.88 8.10 22.34
C GLU A 319 -9.90 9.29 22.33
N GLU A 320 -8.67 9.10 22.83
CA GLU A 320 -7.62 10.11 22.81
C GLU A 320 -7.25 10.56 21.39
N MET A 321 -7.06 9.61 20.46
CA MET A 321 -6.77 9.92 19.06
C MET A 321 -7.89 10.75 18.43
N ILE A 322 -9.15 10.37 18.69
CA ILE A 322 -10.31 11.08 18.15
C ILE A 322 -10.42 12.50 18.73
N GLN A 323 -10.24 12.66 20.04
CA GLN A 323 -10.29 13.97 20.70
C GLN A 323 -9.22 14.94 20.18
N ILE A 324 -8.00 14.45 19.99
CA ILE A 324 -6.89 15.23 19.39
C ILE A 324 -7.30 15.75 18.01
N LEU A 325 -7.84 14.88 17.15
CA LEU A 325 -8.22 15.26 15.79
C LEU A 325 -9.45 16.19 15.74
N GLU A 326 -10.42 16.01 16.62
CA GLU A 326 -11.61 16.88 16.70
C GLU A 326 -11.22 18.31 17.04
N GLN A 327 -10.24 18.51 17.93
CA GLN A 327 -9.76 19.83 18.35
C GLN A 327 -8.79 20.47 17.34
N ALA A 328 -8.20 19.67 16.46
CA ALA A 328 -7.24 20.13 15.47
C ALA A 328 -7.87 20.99 14.37
N ASP A 329 -7.23 22.11 14.03
CA ASP A 329 -7.60 22.90 12.84
C ASP A 329 -6.99 22.26 11.58
N ILE A 330 -7.61 21.20 11.05
CA ILE A 330 -7.15 20.51 9.84
C ILE A 330 -7.91 21.07 8.64
N GLY A 331 -7.16 21.66 7.70
CA GLY A 331 -7.71 22.23 6.47
C GLY A 331 -8.03 21.18 5.41
N VAL A 332 -8.53 21.68 4.28
CA VAL A 332 -8.79 20.90 3.06
C VAL A 332 -7.58 21.00 2.13
N GLY A 333 -7.16 19.86 1.59
CA GLY A 333 -6.05 19.76 0.63
C GLY A 333 -4.68 19.80 1.31
N PHE A 334 -3.68 19.28 0.59
CA PHE A 334 -2.31 19.17 1.09
C PHE A 334 -1.54 20.47 0.85
N GLY A 335 -0.78 20.94 1.84
CA GLY A 335 -0.03 22.21 1.74
C GLY A 335 1.22 22.18 0.84
N ILE A 336 1.58 21.04 0.25
CA ILE A 336 2.79 20.85 -0.55
C ILE A 336 2.42 20.69 -2.03
N GLU A 337 2.95 21.54 -2.90
CA GLU A 337 2.66 21.48 -4.35
C GLU A 337 3.51 20.45 -5.10
N SER A 338 4.76 20.27 -4.70
CA SER A 338 5.71 19.33 -5.30
C SER A 338 6.83 18.98 -4.32
N LEU A 339 7.50 17.85 -4.53
CA LEU A 339 8.71 17.50 -3.82
C LEU A 339 9.94 18.23 -4.41
N PRO A 340 10.93 18.57 -3.58
CA PRO A 340 12.17 19.17 -4.06
C PRO A 340 13.06 18.13 -4.75
N PRO A 341 14.14 18.56 -5.42
CA PRO A 341 15.17 17.65 -5.90
C PRO A 341 15.68 16.69 -4.81
N PHE A 342 16.15 15.51 -5.20
CA PHE A 342 16.52 14.45 -4.26
C PHE A 342 17.61 14.90 -3.28
N GLU A 343 18.58 15.69 -3.73
CA GLU A 343 19.68 16.20 -2.90
C GLU A 343 19.19 17.09 -1.76
N GLU A 344 18.16 17.91 -2.02
CA GLU A 344 17.52 18.76 -1.01
C GLU A 344 16.61 17.93 -0.10
N PHE A 345 15.86 17.00 -0.69
CA PHE A 345 14.95 16.10 0.02
C PHE A 345 15.65 15.32 1.15
N ILE A 346 16.88 14.83 0.92
CA ILE A 346 17.62 14.04 1.92
C ILE A 346 18.43 14.88 2.93
N GLN A 347 18.47 16.21 2.76
CA GLN A 347 19.28 17.13 3.59
C GLN A 347 18.44 18.12 4.40
N SER A 348 17.20 18.38 4.01
CA SER A 348 16.34 19.34 4.69
C SER A 348 15.53 18.71 5.83
N GLU A 349 15.46 19.42 6.97
CA GLU A 349 14.62 19.03 8.12
C GLU A 349 13.12 19.12 7.82
N GLU A 350 12.76 19.72 6.69
CA GLU A 350 11.40 19.69 6.13
C GLU A 350 11.00 18.32 5.60
N TRP A 351 11.89 17.32 5.64
CA TRP A 351 11.59 15.97 5.17
C TRP A 351 12.02 14.92 6.19
N GLU A 352 11.26 13.83 6.19
CA GLU A 352 11.32 12.71 7.11
C GLU A 352 12.67 11.99 7.14
N VAL A 353 13.38 11.95 6.01
CA VAL A 353 14.62 11.19 5.88
C VAL A 353 15.71 11.73 6.81
N VAL A 354 15.79 13.04 7.01
CA VAL A 354 16.77 13.64 7.93
C VAL A 354 16.51 13.19 9.36
N TRP A 355 15.25 13.18 9.77
CA TRP A 355 14.85 12.75 11.12
C TRP A 355 15.07 11.26 11.34
N LEU A 356 14.85 10.45 10.32
CA LEU A 356 15.15 9.02 10.36
C LEU A 356 16.67 8.79 10.47
N LYS A 357 17.51 9.51 9.72
CA LYS A 357 18.98 9.41 9.85
C LYS A 357 19.46 9.79 11.24
N ARG A 358 18.99 10.90 11.80
CA ARG A 358 19.35 11.37 13.14
C ARG A 358 19.00 10.35 14.22
N LEU A 359 17.80 9.78 14.15
CA LEU A 359 17.35 8.76 15.08
C LEU A 359 18.36 7.60 15.21
N TYR A 360 18.97 7.17 14.09
CA TYR A 360 19.93 6.07 14.07
C TYR A 360 21.39 6.49 14.29
N GLN A 361 21.70 7.79 14.24
CA GLN A 361 23.03 8.33 14.55
C GLN A 361 23.21 8.64 16.04
N GLU A 362 22.12 9.00 16.72
CA GLU A 362 22.12 9.39 18.14
C GLU A 362 22.05 8.20 19.11
N SER A 363 21.99 6.96 18.59
CA SER A 363 21.77 5.73 19.36
C SER A 363 22.81 4.66 19.06
#